data_AF-A0A7D5VHX0-F1
#
_entry.id   AF-A0A7D5VHX0-F1
#
_cell.length_a   1.000
_cell.length_b   1.000
_cell.length_c   1.000
_cell.angle_alpha   90.00
_cell.angle_beta   90.00
_cell.angle_gamma   90.00
#
_symmetry.space_group_name_H-M   'P 1'
#
loop_
_entity.id
_entity.type
_entity.pdbx_description
1 polymer ?
#
loop_
_entity_poly.entity_id
_entity_poly.type
_entity_poly.pdbx_seq_one_letter_code
_entity_poly.pdbx_strand_id
1 'polypeptide(L)'
;MKRQLPAAVVAGWGLLNGLLLAVLAVYGESAMVYWLWGSVVLLLQLAALAVLLSSRASPDQHVRYRVPDRGAGAVLPAAIGLLLVALCFVYGRWLLVVAVPLLAVAAALLVRGTTARER
;
A
#
# COMPACT_ATOMS: atom_id res chain seq x y z
N MET A 1 12.44 17.99 15.45
CA MET A 1 12.76 18.06 14.00
C MET A 1 12.81 16.69 13.31
N LYS A 2 13.41 15.63 13.90
CA LYS A 2 13.56 14.30 13.25
C LYS A 2 12.26 13.63 12.77
N ARG A 3 11.09 13.89 13.39
CA ARG A 3 9.78 13.32 12.99
C ARG A 3 9.13 13.94 11.74
N GLN A 4 9.55 15.14 11.34
CA GLN A 4 8.99 15.80 10.16
C GLN A 4 9.72 15.40 8.87
N LEU A 5 10.96 14.94 8.99
CA LEU A 5 11.80 14.54 7.86
C LEU A 5 11.17 13.38 7.06
N PRO A 6 10.64 12.31 7.68
CA PRO A 6 9.94 11.25 6.95
C PRO A 6 8.69 11.74 6.22
N ALA A 7 7.92 12.64 6.85
CA ALA A 7 6.72 13.20 6.22
C ALA A 7 7.06 14.12 5.04
N ALA A 8 8.10 14.93 5.19
CA ALA A 8 8.60 15.79 4.12
C ALA A 8 9.12 14.97 2.94
N VAL A 9 9.79 13.83 3.18
CA VAL A 9 10.24 12.92 2.12
C VAL A 9 9.04 12.31 1.38
N VAL A 10 8.04 11.80 2.11
CA VAL A 10 6.84 11.19 1.52
C VAL A 10 6.02 12.23 0.73
N ALA A 11 5.88 13.45 1.24
CA ALA A 11 5.18 14.53 0.55
C ALA A 11 5.97 15.05 -0.66
N GLY A 12 7.28 15.23 -0.52
CA GLY A 12 8.17 15.70 -1.60
C GLY A 12 8.23 14.70 -2.76
N TRP A 13 8.28 13.41 -2.45
CA TRP A 13 8.21 12.36 -3.47
C TRP A 13 6.87 12.38 -4.22
N GLY A 14 5.75 12.51 -3.50
CA GLY A 14 4.43 12.64 -4.11
C GLY A 14 4.28 13.88 -4.99
N LEU A 15 4.80 15.03 -4.54
CA LEU A 15 4.79 16.28 -5.31
C LEU A 15 5.64 16.20 -6.58
N LEU A 16 6.83 15.61 -6.51
CA LEU A 16 7.70 15.42 -7.68
C LEU A 16 7.00 14.56 -8.73
N ASN A 17 6.33 13.49 -8.31
CA ASN A 17 5.51 12.69 -9.23
C ASN A 17 4.23 13.45 -9.66
N GLY A 18 3.63 14.30 -8.84
CA GLY A 18 2.56 15.19 -9.33
C GLY A 18 3.04 16.05 -10.51
N LEU A 19 4.24 16.64 -10.37
CA LEU A 19 4.85 17.49 -11.39
C LEU A 19 5.21 16.71 -12.66
N LEU A 20 5.83 15.54 -12.53
CA LEU A 20 6.17 14.71 -13.69
C LEU A 20 4.90 14.23 -14.43
N LEU A 21 3.77 13.97 -13.74
CA LEU A 21 2.50 13.69 -14.41
C LEU A 21 2.02 14.89 -15.24
N ALA A 22 2.12 16.08 -14.66
CA ALA A 22 1.71 17.31 -15.32
C ALA A 22 2.56 17.58 -16.57
N VAL A 23 3.87 17.29 -16.50
CA VAL A 23 4.75 17.35 -17.66
C VAL A 23 4.29 16.36 -18.73
N LEU A 24 4.06 15.09 -18.37
CA LEU A 24 3.52 14.08 -19.30
C LEU A 24 2.20 14.55 -19.94
N ALA A 25 1.32 15.18 -19.17
CA ALA A 25 0.05 15.73 -19.66
C ALA A 25 0.26 16.86 -20.69
N VAL A 26 1.24 17.73 -20.47
CA VAL A 26 1.62 18.80 -21.43
C VAL A 26 2.22 18.21 -22.70
N TYR A 27 2.98 17.11 -22.59
CA TYR A 27 3.50 16.39 -23.76
C TYR A 27 2.42 15.70 -24.60
N GLY A 28 1.18 15.60 -24.10
CA GLY A 28 0.07 15.02 -24.86
C GLY A 28 0.17 13.50 -25.01
N GLU A 29 0.81 12.83 -24.05
CA GLU A 29 0.91 11.37 -23.99
C GLU A 29 -0.46 10.67 -23.99
N SER A 30 -0.44 9.37 -24.30
CA SER A 30 -1.67 8.59 -24.37
C SER A 30 -2.31 8.38 -22.99
N ALA A 31 -3.65 8.27 -22.97
CA ALA A 31 -4.40 8.04 -21.73
C ALA A 31 -3.92 6.82 -20.93
N MET A 32 -3.45 5.77 -21.62
CA MET A 32 -2.92 4.57 -20.99
C MET A 32 -1.67 4.86 -20.15
N VAL A 33 -0.82 5.78 -20.59
CA VAL A 33 0.39 6.17 -19.84
C VAL A 33 0.00 6.90 -18.56
N TYR A 34 -0.96 7.82 -18.62
CA TYR A 34 -1.44 8.52 -17.41
C TYR A 34 -2.04 7.55 -16.38
N TRP A 35 -2.82 6.57 -16.84
CA TRP A 35 -3.42 5.57 -15.96
C TRP A 35 -2.37 4.67 -15.33
N LEU A 36 -1.42 4.15 -16.12
CA LEU A 36 -0.38 3.27 -15.61
C LEU A 36 0.52 4.00 -14.61
N TRP A 37 1.02 5.17 -15.01
CA TRP A 37 1.96 5.91 -14.20
C TRP A 37 1.29 6.52 -12.96
N GLY A 38 0.12 7.14 -13.13
CA GLY A 38 -0.66 7.72 -12.03
C GLY A 38 -1.10 6.67 -11.00
N SER A 39 -1.52 5.47 -11.44
CA SER A 39 -1.90 4.40 -10.51
C SER A 39 -0.72 3.87 -9.71
N VAL A 40 0.44 3.66 -10.33
CA VAL A 40 1.66 3.21 -9.64
C VAL A 40 2.12 4.25 -8.62
N VAL A 41 2.16 5.53 -8.99
CA VAL A 41 2.53 6.62 -8.08
C VAL A 41 1.57 6.69 -6.91
N LEU A 42 0.26 6.62 -7.17
CA LEU A 42 -0.77 6.64 -6.14
C LEU A 42 -0.63 5.47 -5.16
N LEU A 43 -0.42 4.25 -5.67
CA LEU A 43 -0.22 3.05 -4.85
C LEU A 43 1.00 3.18 -3.94
N LEU A 44 2.14 3.63 -4.48
CA LEU A 44 3.36 3.85 -3.70
C LEU A 44 3.16 4.96 -2.66
N GLN A 45 2.46 6.04 -3.00
CA GLN A 45 2.14 7.12 -2.07
C GLN A 45 1.28 6.64 -0.90
N LEU A 46 0.25 5.84 -1.18
CA LEU A 46 -0.62 5.25 -0.16
C LEU A 46 0.15 4.29 0.74
N ALA A 47 1.02 3.44 0.17
CA ALA A 47 1.88 2.54 0.94
C ALA A 47 2.84 3.32 1.85
N ALA A 48 3.48 4.37 1.34
CA ALA A 48 4.38 5.22 2.11
C ALA A 48 3.65 5.94 3.26
N LEU A 49 2.44 6.44 3.02
CA LEU A 49 1.59 7.03 4.05
C LEU A 49 1.17 6.00 5.10
N ALA A 50 0.79 4.79 4.69
CA ALA A 50 0.42 3.72 5.62
C ALA A 50 1.60 3.35 6.53
N VAL A 51 2.82 3.21 5.97
CA VAL A 51 4.04 2.96 6.73
C VAL A 51 4.34 4.13 7.68
N LEU A 52 4.23 5.36 7.21
CA LEU A 52 4.45 6.55 8.05
C LEU A 52 3.45 6.63 9.22
N LEU A 53 2.17 6.31 8.98
CA LEU A 53 1.14 6.27 10.01
C LEU A 53 1.39 5.14 11.01
N SER A 54 1.70 3.93 10.52
CA SER A 54 2.06 2.78 11.36
C SER A 54 3.27 3.09 12.26
N SER A 55 4.27 3.78 11.71
CA SER A 55 5.49 4.16 12.44
C SER A 55 5.24 5.22 13.52
N ARG A 56 4.15 6.01 13.38
CA ARG A 56 3.73 7.00 14.38
C ARG A 56 2.81 6.42 15.44
N ALA A 57 2.02 5.41 15.08
CA ALA A 57 1.06 4.75 15.96
C ALA A 57 1.72 3.84 16.99
N SER A 58 2.93 3.33 16.73
CA SER A 58 3.68 2.51 17.68
C SER A 58 4.55 3.42 18.56
N PRO A 59 4.24 3.62 19.86
CA PRO A 59 5.18 4.27 20.77
C PRO A 59 6.45 3.43 20.85
N ASP A 60 7.60 4.09 20.99
CA ASP A 60 8.94 3.51 20.90
C ASP A 60 8.99 2.14 21.59
N GLN A 61 9.02 1.08 20.78
CA GLN A 61 9.05 -0.31 21.23
C GLN A 61 10.48 -0.61 21.71
N HIS A 62 10.89 0.03 22.80
CA HIS A 62 12.00 -0.44 23.59
C HIS A 62 11.58 -1.78 24.21
N VAL A 63 12.50 -2.74 24.16
CA VAL A 63 12.47 -4.04 24.86
C VAL A 63 11.92 -5.22 24.05
N ARG A 64 12.89 -6.03 23.58
CA ARG A 64 12.83 -7.48 23.32
C ARG A 64 11.58 -8.00 22.58
N TYR A 65 11.76 -8.24 21.29
CA TYR A 65 11.33 -9.47 20.61
C TYR A 65 9.96 -10.04 21.03
N ARG A 66 8.92 -9.22 20.98
CA ARG A 66 7.55 -9.72 20.98
C ARG A 66 6.80 -9.04 19.86
N VAL A 67 6.88 -9.65 18.66
CA VAL A 67 6.01 -9.31 17.53
C VAL A 67 4.59 -9.71 17.95
N PRO A 68 3.64 -8.77 18.13
CA PRO A 68 2.25 -9.15 18.24
C PRO A 68 1.80 -9.57 16.83
N ASP A 69 1.83 -10.86 16.55
CA ASP A 69 1.55 -11.48 15.24
C ASP A 69 0.06 -11.45 14.81
N ARG A 70 -0.78 -10.67 15.50
CA ARG A 70 -2.22 -10.59 15.20
C ARG A 70 -2.42 -9.71 13.95
N GLY A 71 -2.35 -10.34 12.77
CA GLY A 71 -2.71 -9.74 11.48
C GLY A 71 -1.54 -9.45 10.53
N ALA A 72 -0.28 -9.53 10.98
CA ALA A 72 0.90 -9.30 10.13
C ALA A 72 0.94 -10.26 8.93
N GLY A 73 0.55 -11.52 9.13
CA GLY A 73 0.45 -12.52 8.06
C GLY A 73 -0.59 -12.19 6.97
N ALA A 74 -1.59 -11.35 7.28
CA ALA A 74 -2.62 -10.93 6.31
C ALA A 74 -2.18 -9.74 5.45
N VAL A 75 -1.17 -8.96 5.88
CA VAL A 75 -0.78 -7.70 5.23
C VAL A 75 -0.25 -7.94 3.82
N LEU A 76 0.66 -8.89 3.66
CA LEU A 76 1.26 -9.20 2.36
C LEU A 76 0.22 -9.69 1.33
N PRO A 77 -0.60 -10.73 1.61
CA PRO A 77 -1.63 -11.16 0.66
C PRO A 77 -2.70 -10.09 0.42
N ALA A 78 -3.04 -9.26 1.41
CA ALA A 78 -3.97 -8.12 1.22
C ALA A 78 -3.38 -7.08 0.25
N ALA A 79 -2.12 -6.70 0.45
CA ALA A 79 -1.45 -5.70 -0.38
C ALA A 79 -1.33 -6.17 -1.83
N ILE A 80 -0.92 -7.42 -2.05
CA ILE A 80 -0.81 -8.01 -3.40
C ILE A 80 -2.21 -8.14 -4.02
N GLY A 81 -3.22 -8.61 -3.27
CA GLY A 81 -4.59 -8.70 -3.75
C GLY A 81 -5.15 -7.36 -4.19
N LEU A 82 -4.99 -6.30 -3.39
CA LEU A 82 -5.43 -4.95 -3.72
C LEU A 82 -4.68 -4.36 -4.92
N LEU A 83 -3.37 -4.60 -5.02
CA LEU A 83 -2.58 -4.22 -6.19
C LEU A 83 -3.13 -4.87 -7.47
N LEU A 84 -3.43 -6.17 -7.44
CA LEU A 84 -4.00 -6.87 -8.59
C LEU A 84 -5.39 -6.35 -8.96
N VAL A 85 -6.23 -6.00 -7.97
CA VAL A 85 -7.52 -5.33 -8.23
C VAL A 85 -7.30 -3.98 -8.90
N ALA A 86 -6.33 -3.17 -8.46
CA ALA A 86 -6.00 -1.91 -9.13
C ALA A 86 -5.51 -2.14 -10.57
N LEU A 87 -4.69 -3.17 -10.80
CA LEU A 87 -4.22 -3.53 -12.13
C LEU A 87 -5.33 -4.05 -13.05
N CYS A 88 -6.46 -4.54 -12.52
CA CYS A 88 -7.62 -4.93 -13.35
C CYS A 88 -8.16 -3.77 -14.19
N PHE A 89 -8.03 -2.52 -13.71
CA PHE A 89 -8.47 -1.33 -14.47
C PHE A 89 -7.64 -1.11 -15.75
N VAL A 90 -6.38 -1.57 -15.75
CA VAL A 90 -5.44 -1.37 -16.87
C VAL A 90 -5.33 -2.62 -17.74
N TYR A 91 -5.20 -3.78 -17.11
CA TYR A 91 -4.91 -5.05 -17.78
C TYR A 91 -6.15 -5.94 -17.98
N GLY A 92 -7.29 -5.58 -17.41
CA GLY A 92 -8.57 -6.25 -17.59
C GLY A 92 -8.96 -7.20 -16.45
N ARG A 93 -10.23 -7.61 -16.46
CA ARG A 93 -10.90 -8.36 -15.37
C ARG A 93 -10.34 -9.76 -15.11
N TRP A 94 -9.55 -10.34 -16.02
CA TRP A 94 -8.99 -11.68 -15.86
C TRP A 94 -8.06 -11.79 -14.64
N LEU A 95 -7.42 -10.69 -14.23
CA LEU A 95 -6.61 -10.61 -13.02
C LEU A 95 -7.39 -10.89 -11.73
N LEU A 96 -8.73 -10.74 -11.74
CA LEU A 96 -9.58 -11.06 -10.58
C LEU A 96 -9.48 -12.53 -10.18
N VAL A 97 -9.16 -13.43 -11.11
CA VAL A 97 -8.95 -14.86 -10.84
C VAL A 97 -7.82 -15.07 -9.82
N VAL A 98 -6.81 -14.18 -9.79
CA VAL A 98 -5.69 -14.25 -8.85
C VAL A 98 -5.92 -13.32 -7.66
N ALA A 99 -6.50 -12.14 -7.88
CA ALA A 99 -6.74 -11.15 -6.83
C ALA A 99 -7.74 -11.64 -5.76
N VAL A 100 -8.85 -12.27 -6.17
CA VAL A 100 -9.91 -12.71 -5.26
C VAL A 100 -9.42 -13.79 -4.29
N PRO A 101 -8.72 -14.87 -4.71
CA PRO A 101 -8.15 -15.84 -3.79
C PRO A 101 -7.17 -15.22 -2.77
N LEU A 102 -6.33 -14.28 -3.21
CA LEU A 102 -5.38 -13.60 -2.31
C LEU A 102 -6.09 -12.76 -1.26
N LEU A 103 -7.13 -12.03 -1.64
CA LEU A 103 -7.96 -11.28 -0.70
C LEU A 103 -8.74 -12.20 0.26
N ALA A 104 -9.22 -13.34 -0.21
CA ALA A 104 -9.87 -14.33 0.63
C ALA A 104 -8.91 -14.94 1.66
N VAL A 105 -7.66 -15.25 1.26
CA VAL A 105 -6.60 -15.70 2.17
C VAL A 105 -6.28 -14.62 3.20
N ALA A 106 -6.14 -13.36 2.77
CA ALA A 106 -5.90 -12.25 3.68
C ALA A 106 -7.02 -12.08 4.71
N ALA A 107 -8.29 -12.15 4.27
CA ALA A 107 -9.44 -12.10 5.16
C ALA A 107 -9.46 -13.28 6.15
N ALA A 108 -9.16 -14.50 5.68
CA ALA A 108 -9.08 -15.68 6.55
C ALA A 108 -7.97 -15.55 7.60
N LEU A 109 -6.80 -15.03 7.23
CA LEU A 109 -5.68 -14.78 8.15
C LEU A 109 -6.00 -13.67 9.16
N LEU A 110 -6.70 -12.62 8.73
CA LEU A 110 -7.16 -11.56 9.60
C LEU A 110 -8.12 -12.10 10.66
N VAL A 111 -9.13 -12.89 10.24
CA VAL A 111 -10.11 -13.51 11.16
C VAL A 111 -9.41 -14.48 12.12
N ARG A 112 -8.56 -15.39 11.63
CA ARG A 112 -7.84 -16.36 12.47
C ARG A 112 -6.87 -15.71 13.47
N GLY A 113 -6.26 -14.58 13.08
CA GLY A 113 -5.40 -13.79 13.97
C GLY A 113 -6.13 -13.13 15.15
N THR A 114 -7.45 -12.91 15.04
CA THR A 114 -8.26 -12.34 16.13
C THR A 114 -8.72 -13.36 17.19
N THR A 115 -8.67 -14.67 16.89
CA THR A 115 -9.25 -15.73 17.75
C THR A 115 -8.34 -16.30 18.84
N ALA A 116 -7.10 -15.83 18.98
CA ALA A 116 -6.21 -16.27 20.08
C ALA A 116 -6.61 -15.60 21.40
N ARG A 117 -7.69 -16.12 22.00
CA ARG A 117 -8.11 -15.86 23.38
C ARG A 117 -7.03 -16.40 24.32
N GLU A 118 -6.31 -15.49 24.97
CA GLU A 118 -5.39 -15.83 26.05
C GLU A 118 -6.17 -16.60 27.13
N ARG A 119 -5.77 -17.85 27.37
CA ARG A 119 -6.06 -18.60 28.58
C ARG A 119 -4.82 -18.58 29.45
#